data_AF-A0A9P9DAM3-F1
#
_entry.id   AF-A0A9P9DAM3-F1
#
_cell.length_a   1.000
_cell.length_b   1.000
_cell.length_c   1.000
_cell.angle_alpha   90.00
_cell.angle_beta   90.00
_cell.angle_gamma   90.00
#
_symmetry.space_group_name_H-M   'P 1'
#
loop_
_entity.id
_entity.type
_entity.pdbx_description
1 polymer ?
#
loop_
_entity_poly.entity_id
_entity_poly.type
_entity_poly.pdbx_seq_one_letter_code
_entity_poly.pdbx_strand_id
1 'polypeptide(L)'
;MSKPSNVDRSNWRTKCGQRLAEHINDSLDLTIDPADVRLIPSDEDPYRWKRGSEKEYLFEKHLSKLSVGPLMELCKGVGSSFRRDEISKLKEERPEIMQLAKKERSEKMLAKRHGGKYKREYCELRRKYHKQQQLLARYKGLMTDLLRDCESIESPSLPRRYDKY
;
A
#
# COMPACT_ATOMS: atom_id res chain seq x y z
N MET A 1 -48.89 12.66 34.68
CA MET A 1 -47.70 13.48 34.97
C MET A 1 -46.46 12.71 34.54
N SER A 2 -45.58 13.32 33.73
CA SER A 2 -44.29 12.72 33.35
C SER A 2 -43.37 12.59 34.57
N LYS A 3 -42.57 11.52 34.65
CA LYS A 3 -41.55 11.37 35.70
C LYS A 3 -40.46 12.45 35.50
N PRO A 4 -39.97 13.13 36.55
CA PRO A 4 -38.95 14.18 36.44
C PRO A 4 -37.72 13.77 35.62
N SER A 5 -37.25 12.53 35.81
CA SER A 5 -36.13 11.97 35.05
C SER A 5 -36.34 11.92 33.53
N ASN A 6 -37.58 11.70 33.07
CA ASN A 6 -37.89 11.70 31.64
C ASN A 6 -37.87 13.13 31.07
N VAL A 7 -38.29 14.12 31.87
CA VAL A 7 -38.23 15.54 31.52
C VAL A 7 -36.78 15.98 31.40
N ASP A 8 -35.95 15.62 32.39
CA ASP A 8 -34.51 15.93 32.38
C ASP A 8 -33.81 15.33 31.16
N ARG A 9 -34.10 14.06 30.84
CA ARG A 9 -33.58 13.39 29.65
C ARG A 9 -34.01 14.09 28.36
N SER A 10 -35.27 14.52 28.27
CA SER A 10 -35.75 15.26 27.11
C SER A 10 -35.02 16.59 26.94
N ASN A 11 -34.82 17.33 28.04
CA ASN A 11 -34.10 18.60 28.04
C ASN A 11 -32.64 18.43 27.58
N TRP A 12 -31.95 17.41 28.11
CA TRP A 12 -30.58 17.09 27.68
C TRP A 12 -30.51 16.68 26.22
N ARG A 13 -31.50 15.92 25.72
CA ARG A 13 -31.55 15.52 24.31
C ARG A 13 -31.66 16.74 23.40
N THR A 14 -32.57 17.67 23.70
CA THR A 14 -32.75 18.90 22.93
C THR A 14 -31.48 19.75 22.95
N LYS A 15 -30.89 19.93 24.15
CA LYS A 15 -29.66 20.71 24.32
C LYS A 15 -28.48 20.11 23.53
N CYS A 16 -28.33 18.80 23.51
CA CYS A 16 -27.27 18.15 22.74
C CYS A 16 -27.55 18.18 21.24
N GLY A 17 -28.80 18.01 20.81
CA GLY A 17 -29.18 18.18 19.41
C GLY A 17 -28.81 19.58 18.89
N GLN A 18 -29.15 20.62 19.65
CA GLN A 18 -28.80 22.01 19.32
C GLN A 18 -27.29 22.20 19.20
N ARG A 19 -26.53 21.76 20.20
CA ARG A 19 -25.08 21.96 20.21
C ARG A 19 -24.36 21.19 19.10
N LEU A 20 -24.87 20.02 18.72
CA LEU A 20 -24.35 19.29 17.57
C LEU A 20 -24.70 19.98 16.25
N ALA A 21 -25.94 20.47 16.11
CA ALA A 21 -26.37 21.20 14.92
C ALA A 21 -25.57 22.48 14.73
N GLU A 22 -25.42 23.29 15.78
CA GLU A 22 -24.56 24.48 15.80
C GLU A 22 -23.15 24.14 15.32
N HIS A 23 -22.52 23.11 15.90
CA HIS A 23 -21.18 22.71 15.48
C HIS A 23 -21.08 22.28 14.02
N ILE A 24 -22.10 21.58 13.49
CA ILE A 24 -22.14 21.18 12.08
C ILE A 24 -22.32 22.41 11.19
N ASN A 25 -23.27 23.27 11.52
CA ASN A 25 -23.62 24.46 10.75
C ASN A 25 -22.42 25.42 10.70
N ASP A 26 -21.78 25.68 11.84
CA ASP A 26 -20.58 26.53 11.94
C ASP A 26 -19.39 25.97 11.16
N SER A 27 -19.22 24.65 11.15
CA SER A 27 -18.05 24.03 10.52
C SER A 27 -18.19 23.91 9.00
N LEU A 28 -19.41 23.74 8.49
CA LEU A 28 -19.68 23.33 7.10
C LEU A 28 -20.51 24.29 6.29
N ASP A 29 -20.96 25.37 6.92
CA ASP A 29 -21.91 26.30 6.33
C ASP A 29 -23.19 25.58 5.86
N LEU A 30 -23.64 24.59 6.66
CA LEU A 30 -24.91 23.89 6.45
C LEU A 30 -25.98 24.48 7.36
N THR A 31 -27.25 24.23 7.03
CA THR A 31 -28.39 24.55 7.90
C THR A 31 -29.14 23.26 8.22
N ILE A 32 -28.73 22.61 9.31
CA ILE A 32 -29.36 21.38 9.81
C ILE A 32 -30.20 21.72 11.05
N ASP A 33 -31.43 21.20 11.08
CA ASP A 33 -32.29 21.28 12.27
C ASP A 33 -31.70 20.40 13.40
N PRO A 34 -31.60 20.91 14.64
CA PRO A 34 -31.30 20.11 15.84
C PRO A 34 -32.04 18.76 15.95
N ALA A 35 -33.26 18.65 15.43
CA ALA A 35 -34.05 17.43 15.41
C ALA A 35 -33.56 16.39 14.38
N ASP A 36 -32.95 16.86 13.28
CA ASP A 36 -32.46 16.03 12.17
C ASP A 36 -31.00 15.60 12.37
N VAL A 37 -30.37 16.00 13.47
CA VAL A 37 -29.02 15.56 13.79
C VAL A 37 -29.00 14.07 14.15
N ARG A 38 -28.21 13.32 13.38
CA ARG A 38 -27.96 11.89 13.48
C ARG A 38 -26.55 11.66 14.02
N LEU A 39 -26.45 10.89 15.10
CA LEU A 39 -25.18 10.37 15.59
C LEU A 39 -24.60 9.29 14.67
N ILE A 40 -25.47 8.57 13.96
CA ILE A 40 -25.11 7.53 13.00
C ILE A 40 -25.62 8.00 11.63
N PRO A 41 -24.88 8.91 10.95
CA PRO A 41 -25.26 9.37 9.63
C PRO A 41 -25.07 8.25 8.59
N SER A 42 -25.99 8.21 7.62
CA SER A 42 -25.93 7.37 6.43
C SER A 42 -24.92 7.92 5.42
N ASP A 43 -24.60 7.14 4.39
CA ASP A 43 -23.73 7.57 3.29
C ASP A 43 -24.31 8.73 2.46
N GLU A 44 -25.63 8.93 2.56
CA GLU A 44 -26.41 9.98 1.90
C GLU A 44 -26.44 11.29 2.71
N ASP A 45 -26.22 11.21 4.03
CA ASP A 45 -26.28 12.39 4.89
C ASP A 45 -25.09 13.31 4.59
N PRO A 46 -25.24 14.64 4.67
CA PRO A 46 -24.21 15.57 4.21
C PRO A 46 -23.03 15.67 5.18
N TYR A 47 -22.97 14.90 6.26
CA TYR A 47 -21.90 14.94 7.26
C TYR A 47 -21.55 13.59 7.87
N ARG A 48 -20.30 13.45 8.34
CA ARG A 48 -19.86 12.32 9.17
C ARG A 48 -19.12 12.79 10.41
N TRP A 49 -19.19 11.98 11.47
CA TRP A 49 -18.44 12.22 12.70
C TRP A 49 -17.06 11.57 12.64
N LYS A 50 -16.01 12.37 12.85
CA LYS A 50 -14.67 11.91 13.22
C LYS A 50 -14.65 11.68 14.72
N ARG A 51 -14.56 10.42 15.11
CA ARG A 51 -14.65 9.97 16.50
C ARG A 51 -13.26 9.57 16.97
N GLY A 52 -12.88 10.01 18.17
CA GLY A 52 -11.73 9.43 18.87
C GLY A 52 -12.07 8.04 19.40
N SER A 53 -11.12 7.11 19.34
CA SER A 53 -11.28 5.71 19.77
C SER A 53 -11.82 5.57 21.20
N GLU A 54 -11.46 6.49 22.11
CA GLU A 54 -11.88 6.47 23.52
C GLU A 54 -13.39 6.61 23.73
N LYS A 55 -14.11 7.20 22.78
CA LYS A 55 -15.50 7.63 22.95
C LYS A 55 -16.41 7.17 21.81
N GLU A 56 -16.03 6.09 21.12
CA GLU A 56 -16.84 5.50 20.05
C GLU A 56 -18.21 5.01 20.53
N TYR A 57 -18.30 4.53 21.78
CA TYR A 57 -19.53 4.01 22.38
C TYR A 57 -20.69 5.03 22.40
N LEU A 58 -20.39 6.33 22.40
CA LEU A 58 -21.39 7.40 22.36
C LEU A 58 -22.14 7.46 21.02
N PHE A 59 -21.56 6.90 19.96
CA PHE A 59 -22.10 6.90 18.60
C PHE A 59 -22.66 5.52 18.19
N GLU A 60 -22.80 4.58 19.12
CA GLU A 60 -23.45 3.28 18.84
C GLU A 60 -24.98 3.39 18.77
N LYS A 61 -25.55 4.41 19.41
CA LYS A 61 -27.00 4.59 19.56
C LYS A 61 -27.41 6.01 19.18
N HIS A 62 -28.62 6.15 18.64
CA HIS A 62 -29.22 7.46 18.39
C HIS A 62 -29.53 8.21 19.70
N LEU A 63 -29.62 9.55 19.62
CA LEU A 63 -29.91 10.44 20.76
C LEU A 63 -31.14 10.03 21.58
N SER A 64 -32.19 9.53 20.93
CA SER A 64 -33.42 9.08 21.60
C SER A 64 -33.18 7.89 22.53
N LYS A 65 -32.18 7.06 22.27
CA LYS A 65 -31.86 5.84 23.03
C LYS A 65 -30.82 6.07 24.13
N LEU A 66 -30.11 7.20 24.13
CA LEU A 66 -29.10 7.52 25.13
C LEU A 66 -29.70 7.92 26.48
N SER A 67 -29.07 7.50 27.58
CA SER A 67 -29.36 8.00 28.92
C SER A 67 -28.72 9.37 29.15
N VAL A 68 -29.03 10.00 30.29
CA VAL A 68 -28.60 11.39 30.58
C VAL A 68 -27.07 11.52 30.63
N GLY A 69 -26.36 10.55 31.22
CA GLY A 69 -24.89 10.57 31.32
C GLY A 69 -24.18 10.67 29.95
N PRO A 70 -24.43 9.73 29.03
CA PRO A 70 -23.92 9.78 27.65
C PRO A 70 -24.31 11.06 26.92
N LEU A 71 -25.54 11.58 27.10
CA LEU A 71 -25.94 12.86 26.52
C LEU A 71 -25.06 14.01 27.04
N MET A 72 -24.86 14.10 28.36
CA MET A 72 -24.00 15.14 28.96
C MET A 72 -22.56 15.06 28.45
N GLU A 73 -22.01 13.85 28.33
CA GLU A 73 -20.66 13.65 27.82
C GLU A 73 -20.55 14.06 26.35
N LEU A 74 -21.52 13.67 25.54
CA LEU A 74 -21.60 14.04 24.15
C LEU A 74 -21.62 15.56 23.99
N CYS A 75 -22.53 16.24 24.70
CA CYS A 75 -22.63 17.71 24.74
C CYS A 75 -21.31 18.40 25.10
N LYS A 76 -20.50 17.82 26.00
CA LYS A 76 -19.20 18.37 26.42
C LYS A 76 -18.09 18.10 25.41
N GLY A 77 -18.13 16.96 24.73
CA GLY A 77 -17.09 16.53 23.80
C GLY A 77 -17.21 17.09 22.38
N VAL A 78 -18.34 17.70 22.01
CA VAL A 78 -18.52 18.36 20.70
C VAL A 78 -17.44 19.44 20.51
N GLY A 79 -16.68 19.35 19.42
CA GLY A 79 -15.61 20.29 19.06
C GLY A 79 -14.25 19.99 19.69
N SER A 80 -14.18 19.12 20.70
CA SER A 80 -12.93 18.71 21.36
C SER A 80 -12.56 17.26 21.04
N SER A 81 -13.38 16.31 21.51
CA SER A 81 -13.16 14.87 21.33
C SER A 81 -13.70 14.32 20.02
N PHE A 82 -14.65 15.04 19.41
CA PHE A 82 -15.27 14.67 18.14
C PHE A 82 -15.32 15.90 17.26
N ARG A 83 -14.92 15.72 16.01
CA ARG A 83 -15.07 16.74 14.97
C ARG A 83 -15.90 16.15 13.85
N ARG A 84 -16.51 16.99 13.05
CA ARG A 84 -17.19 16.55 11.85
C ARG A 84 -16.17 16.50 10.69
N ASP A 85 -16.24 15.47 9.84
CA ASP A 85 -15.44 15.32 8.62
C ASP A 85 -16.25 15.57 7.33
N GLU A 86 -15.65 16.31 6.39
CA GLU A 86 -16.16 16.60 5.03
C GLU A 86 -16.20 15.38 4.13
N ILE A 87 -17.43 14.93 3.81
CA ILE A 87 -17.67 13.88 2.82
C ILE A 87 -17.19 14.32 1.42
N SER A 88 -17.19 15.62 1.12
CA SER A 88 -16.65 16.17 -0.13
C SER A 88 -15.18 15.77 -0.36
N LYS A 89 -14.35 15.80 0.69
CA LYS A 89 -12.94 15.37 0.60
C LYS A 89 -12.79 13.87 0.32
N LEU A 90 -13.68 13.04 0.86
CA LEU A 90 -13.62 11.57 0.66
C LEU A 90 -14.06 11.11 -0.73
N LYS A 91 -14.91 11.88 -1.44
CA LYS A 91 -15.37 11.51 -2.78
C LYS A 91 -14.37 11.88 -3.87
N GLU A 92 -13.55 12.90 -3.68
CA GLU A 92 -12.51 13.32 -4.64
C GLU A 92 -11.29 12.40 -4.64
N GLU A 93 -10.93 11.80 -3.50
CA GLU A 93 -9.82 10.84 -3.41
C GLU A 93 -10.10 9.53 -4.16
N ARG A 94 -11.37 9.11 -4.25
CA ARG A 94 -11.78 7.83 -4.84
C ARG A 94 -11.51 7.69 -6.35
N PRO A 95 -11.84 8.68 -7.22
CA PRO A 95 -11.48 8.62 -8.64
C PRO A 95 -9.97 8.76 -8.87
N GLU A 96 -9.24 9.50 -8.03
CA GLU A 96 -7.80 9.71 -8.18
C GLU A 96 -7.00 8.44 -7.85
N ILE A 97 -7.34 7.75 -6.76
CA ILE A 97 -6.75 6.45 -6.40
C ILE A 97 -6.97 5.42 -7.53
N MET A 98 -8.14 5.43 -8.17
CA MET A 98 -8.44 4.53 -9.29
C MET A 98 -7.61 4.87 -10.54
N GLN A 99 -7.35 6.15 -10.81
CA GLN A 99 -6.51 6.57 -11.92
C GLN A 99 -5.04 6.22 -11.68
N LEU A 100 -4.54 6.42 -10.47
CA LEU A 100 -3.19 6.02 -10.07
C LEU A 100 -2.99 4.51 -10.18
N ALA A 101 -3.96 3.70 -9.73
CA ALA A 101 -3.91 2.25 -9.86
C ALA A 101 -3.89 1.78 -11.33
N LYS A 102 -4.61 2.47 -12.23
CA LYS A 102 -4.56 2.19 -13.68
C LYS A 102 -3.19 2.52 -14.27
N LYS A 103 -2.62 3.67 -13.90
CA LYS A 103 -1.29 4.09 -14.35
C LYS A 103 -0.22 3.11 -13.88
N GLU A 104 -0.24 2.72 -12.61
CA GLU A 104 0.70 1.76 -12.04
C GLU A 104 0.62 0.37 -12.71
N ARG A 105 -0.59 -0.09 -13.05
CA ARG A 105 -0.80 -1.32 -13.84
C ARG A 105 -0.16 -1.21 -15.23
N SER A 106 -0.29 -0.06 -15.89
CA SER A 106 0.29 0.16 -17.23
C SER A 106 1.82 0.22 -17.20
N GLU A 107 2.41 0.87 -16.20
CA GLU A 107 3.87 0.94 -16.01
C GLU A 107 4.47 -0.44 -15.71
N LYS A 108 3.83 -1.23 -14.84
CA LYS A 108 4.24 -2.63 -14.58
C LYS A 108 4.20 -3.48 -15.85
N MET A 109 3.20 -3.29 -16.70
CA MET A 109 3.10 -4.00 -17.98
C MET A 109 4.23 -3.59 -18.94
N LEU A 110 4.58 -2.30 -19.00
CA LEU A 110 5.69 -1.82 -19.82
C LEU A 110 7.03 -2.38 -19.32
N ALA A 111 7.28 -2.33 -18.00
CA ALA A 111 8.47 -2.87 -17.38
C ALA A 111 8.65 -4.37 -17.65
N LYS A 112 7.55 -5.15 -17.63
CA LYS A 112 7.58 -6.58 -17.97
C LYS A 112 7.96 -6.83 -19.43
N ARG A 113 7.48 -6.01 -20.37
CA ARG A 113 7.86 -6.10 -21.79
C ARG A 113 9.34 -5.79 -21.99
N HIS A 114 9.84 -4.71 -21.38
CA HIS A 114 11.26 -4.36 -21.45
C HIS A 114 12.15 -5.43 -20.81
N GLY A 115 11.78 -5.94 -19.63
CA GLY A 115 12.51 -7.03 -18.96
C GLY A 115 12.56 -8.31 -19.80
N GLY A 116 11.49 -8.64 -20.53
CA GLY A 116 11.48 -9.76 -21.47
C GLY A 116 12.46 -9.59 -22.64
N LYS A 117 12.62 -8.37 -23.16
CA LYS A 117 13.57 -8.06 -24.24
C LYS A 117 15.01 -8.19 -23.74
N TYR A 118 15.36 -7.53 -22.63
CA TYR A 118 16.72 -7.62 -22.05
C TYR A 118 17.11 -9.06 -21.70
N LYS A 119 16.18 -9.86 -21.18
CA LYS A 119 16.42 -11.28 -20.88
C LYS A 119 16.79 -12.08 -22.12
N ARG A 120 16.14 -11.83 -23.26
CA ARG A 120 16.45 -12.50 -24.53
C ARG A 120 17.83 -12.12 -25.05
N GLU A 121 18.13 -10.83 -25.08
CA GLU A 121 19.44 -10.32 -25.51
C GLU A 121 20.57 -10.90 -24.64
N TYR A 122 20.37 -10.96 -23.33
CA TYR A 122 21.32 -11.55 -22.40
C TYR A 122 21.52 -13.06 -22.66
N CYS A 123 20.45 -13.81 -22.91
CA CYS A 123 20.55 -15.22 -23.28
C CYS A 123 21.32 -15.43 -24.59
N GLU A 124 21.11 -14.59 -25.60
CA GLU A 124 21.84 -14.66 -26.87
C GLU A 124 23.32 -14.33 -26.69
N LEU A 125 23.64 -13.27 -25.95
CA LEU A 125 25.02 -12.89 -25.67
C LEU A 125 25.75 -14.00 -24.91
N ARG A 126 25.10 -14.60 -23.91
CA ARG A 126 25.65 -15.74 -23.16
C ARG A 126 25.93 -16.94 -24.06
N ARG A 127 25.05 -17.24 -25.01
CA ARG A 127 25.26 -18.33 -26.00
C ARG A 127 26.47 -18.05 -26.89
N LYS A 128 26.63 -16.81 -27.40
CA LYS A 128 27.78 -16.41 -28.21
C LYS A 128 29.08 -16.53 -27.42
N TYR A 129 29.09 -16.02 -26.19
CA TYR A 129 30.24 -16.13 -25.29
C TYR A 129 30.63 -17.59 -25.02
N HIS A 130 29.66 -18.46 -24.74
CA HIS A 130 29.93 -19.88 -24.52
C HIS A 130 30.54 -20.56 -25.75
N LYS A 131 30.05 -20.24 -26.96
CA LYS A 131 30.66 -20.73 -28.22
C LYS A 131 32.11 -20.27 -28.37
N GLN A 132 32.39 -19.00 -28.07
CA GLN A 132 33.77 -18.48 -28.10
C GLN A 132 34.67 -19.21 -27.10
N GLN A 133 34.20 -19.46 -25.88
CA GLN A 133 34.95 -20.20 -24.86
C GLN A 133 35.26 -21.64 -25.31
N GLN A 134 34.28 -22.33 -25.91
CA GLN A 134 34.51 -23.66 -26.47
C GLN A 134 35.57 -23.64 -27.59
N LEU A 135 35.54 -22.63 -28.46
CA LEU A 135 36.51 -22.48 -29.53
C LEU A 135 37.92 -22.23 -28.98
N LEU A 136 38.05 -21.33 -28.00
CA LEU A 136 39.32 -21.08 -27.32
C LEU A 136 39.86 -22.34 -26.63
N ALA A 137 38.99 -23.12 -25.97
CA ALA A 137 39.40 -24.37 -25.34
C ALA A 137 39.91 -25.39 -26.37
N ARG A 138 39.26 -25.51 -27.53
CA ARG A 138 39.72 -26.37 -28.63
C ARG A 138 41.09 -25.95 -29.15
N TYR A 139 41.26 -24.65 -29.44
CA TYR A 139 42.56 -24.15 -29.92
C TYR A 139 43.67 -24.33 -28.89
N LYS A 140 43.38 -24.08 -27.61
CA LYS A 140 44.34 -24.35 -26.53
C LYS A 140 44.74 -25.82 -26.50
N GLY A 141 43.79 -26.75 -26.63
CA GLY A 141 44.05 -28.18 -26.70
C GLY A 141 44.97 -28.56 -27.88
N LEU A 142 44.64 -28.08 -29.08
CA LEU A 142 45.48 -28.31 -30.26
C LEU A 142 46.90 -27.75 -30.07
N MET A 143 47.02 -26.54 -29.51
CA MET A 143 48.33 -25.96 -29.24
C MET A 143 49.13 -26.76 -28.20
N THR A 144 48.48 -27.28 -27.15
CA THR A 144 49.17 -28.11 -26.16
C THR A 144 49.61 -29.45 -26.74
N ASP A 145 48.84 -30.03 -27.65
CA ASP A 145 49.20 -31.29 -28.31
C ASP A 145 50.39 -31.07 -29.25
N LEU A 146 50.36 -30.01 -30.06
CA LEU A 146 51.47 -29.65 -30.94
C LEU A 146 52.78 -29.39 -30.17
N LEU A 147 52.71 -28.67 -29.03
CA LEU A 147 53.88 -28.43 -28.18
C LEU A 147 54.45 -29.73 -27.61
N ARG A 148 53.60 -30.67 -27.19
CA ARG A 148 54.01 -31.99 -26.69
C ARG A 148 54.70 -32.83 -27.77
N ASP A 149 54.20 -32.76 -29.00
CA ASP A 149 54.80 -33.46 -30.14
C ASP A 149 56.20 -32.89 -30.45
N CYS A 150 56.39 -31.57 -30.36
CA CYS A 150 57.70 -30.93 -30.52
C CYS A 150 58.69 -31.34 -29.40
N GLU A 151 58.26 -31.36 -28.13
CA GLU A 151 59.09 -31.80 -27.00
C GLU A 151 59.55 -33.27 -27.13
N SER A 152 58.71 -34.11 -27.73
CA SER A 152 59.02 -35.53 -27.96
C SER A 152 60.08 -35.75 -29.04
N ILE A 153 60.24 -34.81 -29.97
CA ILE A 153 61.24 -34.87 -31.06
C ILE A 153 62.62 -34.43 -30.57
N GLU A 154 62.71 -33.56 -29.56
CA GLU A 154 63.97 -33.05 -29.01
C GLU A 154 64.69 -34.00 -28.04
N SER A 155 64.15 -35.20 -27.78
CA SER A 155 64.81 -36.24 -26.97
C SER A 155 65.30 -37.46 -27.77
N PRO A 156 66.35 -37.35 -28.63
CA PRO A 156 67.02 -38.53 -29.12
C PRO A 156 67.82 -39.18 -27.98
N SER A 157 67.37 -40.35 -27.53
CA SER A 157 68.15 -41.22 -26.66
C SER A 157 69.54 -41.47 -27.27
N LEU A 158 70.60 -40.95 -26.66
CA LEU A 158 71.96 -41.29 -27.05
C LEU A 158 72.15 -42.81 -26.90
N PRO A 159 72.69 -43.52 -27.91
CA PRO A 159 72.87 -44.97 -27.81
C PRO A 159 73.86 -45.29 -26.70
N ARG A 160 73.44 -46.12 -25.74
CA ARG A 160 74.36 -46.79 -24.81
C ARG A 160 75.36 -47.56 -25.65
N ARG A 161 76.63 -47.13 -25.66
CA ARG A 161 77.73 -47.94 -26.18
C ARG A 161 77.77 -49.23 -25.37
N TYR A 162 77.63 -50.35 -26.07
CA TYR A 162 77.98 -51.66 -25.56
C TYR A 162 79.49 -51.76 -25.54
N ASP A 163 80.10 -51.82 -24.36
CA ASP A 163 81.44 -52.37 -24.21
C ASP A 163 81.29 -53.88 -23.97
N LYS A 164 81.54 -54.66 -25.04
CA LYS A 164 81.98 -56.04 -24.97
C LYS A 164 83.46 -56.02 -25.32
N TYR A 165 84.33 -56.35 -24.36
CA TYR A 165 85.24 -57.51 -24.32
C TYR A 165 86.23 -57.33 -23.18
#